data_AF-A0A5B6WJL2-F1
#
_entry.id   AF-A0A5B6WJL2-F1
#
_cell.length_a   1.000
_cell.length_b   1.000
_cell.length_c   1.000
_cell.angle_alpha   90.00
_cell.angle_beta   90.00
_cell.angle_gamma   90.00
#
_symmetry.space_group_name_H-M   'P 1'
#
loop_
_entity.id
_entity.type
_entity.pdbx_description
1 polymer ?
#
loop_
_entity_poly.entity_id
_entity_poly.type
_entity_poly.pdbx_seq_one_letter_code
_entity_poly.pdbx_strand_id
1 'polypeptide(L)'
;MHRDIERRRRQELATLYASLRNLLPPKYIRGKRSISDQVDGAFSYIKYLKKRIDGLSGKRDELKKGMSMSCIEAFPSSVVVRQSLDGVEIVISDSVGAQALTLSKVLQQLLEEGLDVVNCVSSRTDGALIHTIKYEHHNS
;
A
#
# COMPACT_ATOMS: atom_id res chain seq x y z
N MET A 1 43.58 -22.15 -25.41
CA MET A 1 43.81 -21.29 -24.22
C MET A 1 43.41 -19.84 -24.48
N HIS A 2 44.24 -18.97 -25.08
CA HIS A 2 43.91 -17.54 -25.27
C HIS A 2 42.64 -17.31 -26.12
N ARG A 3 42.46 -18.11 -27.17
CA ARG A 3 41.27 -18.06 -28.04
C ARG A 3 39.97 -18.41 -27.32
N ASP A 4 40.02 -19.37 -26.40
CA ASP A 4 38.84 -19.86 -25.67
C ASP A 4 38.42 -18.87 -24.58
N ILE A 5 39.39 -18.22 -23.95
CA ILE A 5 39.15 -17.13 -22.99
C ILE A 5 38.45 -15.96 -23.68
N GLU A 6 38.98 -15.47 -24.81
CA GLU A 6 38.34 -14.37 -25.53
C GLU A 6 36.97 -14.77 -26.12
N ARG A 7 36.80 -16.04 -26.53
CA ARG A 7 35.49 -16.56 -26.94
C ARG A 7 34.49 -16.48 -25.79
N ARG A 8 34.85 -16.95 -24.59
CA ARG A 8 34.00 -16.89 -23.41
C ARG A 8 33.62 -15.45 -23.06
N ARG A 9 34.59 -14.53 -23.08
CA ARG A 9 34.36 -13.10 -22.83
C ARG A 9 33.29 -12.51 -23.77
N ARG A 10 33.33 -12.86 -25.06
CA ARG A 10 32.33 -12.40 -26.04
C ARG A 10 30.95 -13.02 -25.83
N GLN A 11 30.89 -14.28 -25.42
CA GLN A 11 29.62 -14.95 -25.10
C GLN A 11 28.95 -14.33 -23.88
N GLU A 12 29.72 -14.03 -22.83
CA GLU A 12 29.23 -13.32 -21.63
C GLU A 12 28.72 -11.93 -22.00
N LEU A 13 29.47 -11.17 -22.79
CA LEU A 13 29.07 -9.83 -23.21
C LEU A 13 27.79 -9.84 -24.08
N ALA A 14 27.66 -10.80 -25.00
CA ALA A 14 26.45 -10.97 -25.80
C ALA A 14 25.23 -11.29 -24.91
N THR A 15 25.42 -12.11 -23.88
CA THR A 15 24.37 -12.46 -22.91
C THR A 15 23.92 -11.22 -22.13
N LEU A 16 24.86 -10.40 -21.66
CA LEU A 16 24.55 -9.14 -20.96
C LEU A 16 23.77 -8.16 -21.83
N TYR A 17 24.13 -8.01 -23.10
CA TYR A 17 23.38 -7.15 -24.02
C TYR A 17 21.98 -7.67 -24.33
N ALA A 18 21.81 -8.98 -24.47
CA ALA A 18 20.49 -9.59 -24.62
C ALA A 18 19.61 -9.34 -23.38
N SER A 19 20.16 -9.51 -22.18
CA SER A 19 19.48 -9.21 -20.92
C SER A 19 19.11 -7.74 -20.80
N LEU A 20 20.04 -6.82 -21.11
CA LEU A 20 19.77 -5.39 -21.13
C LEU A 20 18.59 -5.07 -22.07
N ARG A 21 18.64 -5.59 -23.30
CA ARG A 21 17.60 -5.42 -24.32
C ARG A 21 16.22 -5.86 -23.83
N ASN A 22 16.13 -6.98 -23.12
CA ASN A 22 14.87 -7.51 -22.59
C ASN A 22 14.27 -6.66 -21.45
N LEU A 23 15.10 -5.92 -20.71
CA LEU A 23 14.64 -5.04 -19.63
C LEU A 23 14.09 -3.69 -20.15
N LEU A 24 14.33 -3.35 -21.41
CA LEU A 24 13.92 -2.06 -21.98
C LEU A 24 12.49 -2.11 -22.52
N PRO A 25 11.63 -1.13 -22.16
CA PRO A 25 10.32 -1.03 -22.76
C PRO A 25 10.40 -0.79 -24.28
N PRO A 26 9.41 -1.25 -25.07
CA PRO A 26 9.40 -1.11 -26.52
C PRO A 26 9.69 0.31 -27.03
N LYS A 27 9.24 1.34 -26.31
CA LYS A 27 9.46 2.75 -26.64
C LYS A 27 10.95 3.13 -26.71
N TYR A 28 11.81 2.49 -25.92
CA TYR A 28 13.23 2.84 -25.80
C TYR A 28 14.14 1.95 -26.63
N ILE A 29 13.62 0.88 -27.23
CA ILE A 29 14.40 -0.11 -27.98
C ILE A 29 13.90 -0.37 -29.41
N ARG A 30 12.68 0.04 -29.76
CA ARG A 30 12.16 -0.07 -31.12
C ARG A 30 13.08 0.66 -32.10
N GLY A 31 13.49 -0.02 -33.16
CA GLY A 31 14.41 0.51 -34.17
C GLY A 31 15.89 0.54 -33.77
N LYS A 32 16.23 0.29 -32.50
CA LYS A 32 17.61 0.31 -32.00
C LYS A 32 18.30 -1.03 -32.24
N ARG A 33 19.03 -1.13 -33.35
CA ARG A 33 19.62 -2.39 -33.83
C ARG A 33 21.07 -2.58 -33.36
N SER A 34 21.86 -1.51 -33.28
CA SER A 34 23.24 -1.61 -32.79
C SER A 34 23.31 -1.69 -31.26
N ILE A 35 24.44 -2.18 -30.75
CA ILE A 35 24.71 -2.21 -29.31
C ILE A 35 24.75 -0.78 -28.74
N SER A 36 25.34 0.18 -29.46
CA SER A 36 25.38 1.59 -29.04
C SER A 36 23.97 2.15 -28.89
N ASP A 37 23.12 1.94 -29.90
CA ASP A 37 21.73 2.41 -29.85
C ASP A 37 20.99 1.81 -28.65
N GLN A 38 21.18 0.50 -28.40
CA GLN A 38 20.56 -0.19 -27.27
C GLN A 38 21.01 0.42 -25.93
N VAL A 39 22.31 0.70 -25.75
CA VAL A 39 22.86 1.35 -24.56
C VAL A 39 22.29 2.77 -24.40
N ASP A 40 22.19 3.54 -25.48
CA ASP A 40 21.57 4.88 -25.44
C ASP A 40 20.07 4.80 -25.09
N GLY A 41 19.39 3.75 -25.54
CA GLY A 41 18.02 3.42 -25.15
C GLY A 41 17.90 3.17 -23.64
N ALA A 42 18.82 2.38 -23.09
CA ALA A 42 18.90 2.14 -21.66
C ALA A 42 19.18 3.41 -20.86
N PHE A 43 20.13 4.24 -21.30
CA PHE A 43 20.43 5.52 -20.67
C PHE A 43 19.20 6.44 -20.64
N SER A 44 18.50 6.55 -21.76
CA SER A 44 17.26 7.33 -21.87
C SER A 44 16.17 6.82 -20.91
N TYR A 45 16.04 5.49 -20.77
CA TYR A 45 15.07 4.89 -19.88
C TYR A 45 15.43 5.11 -18.40
N ILE A 46 16.70 4.95 -18.03
CA ILE A 46 17.20 5.27 -16.67
C ILE A 46 16.88 6.73 -16.32
N LYS A 47 17.15 7.67 -17.24
CA LYS A 47 16.84 9.09 -17.05
C LYS A 47 15.35 9.33 -16.82
N TYR A 48 14.49 8.65 -17.60
CA TYR A 48 13.04 8.71 -17.41
C TYR A 48 12.62 8.16 -16.04
N LEU A 49 13.16 7.02 -15.61
CA LEU A 49 12.84 6.43 -14.30
C LEU A 49 13.24 7.36 -13.16
N LYS A 50 14.44 7.96 -13.20
CA LYS A 50 14.89 8.95 -12.20
C LYS A 50 13.89 10.10 -12.09
N LYS A 51 13.54 10.73 -13.21
CA LYS A 51 12.57 11.84 -13.23
C LYS A 51 11.19 11.44 -12.68
N ARG A 52 10.72 10.21 -12.93
CA ARG A 52 9.45 9.73 -12.37
C ARG A 52 9.52 9.54 -10.87
N ILE A 53 10.62 8.98 -10.37
CA ILE A 53 10.82 8.80 -8.92
C ILE A 53 10.79 10.16 -8.25
N ASP A 54 11.52 11.14 -8.77
CA ASP A 54 11.54 12.50 -8.23
C ASP A 54 10.14 13.13 -8.23
N GLY A 55 9.39 13.00 -9.34
CA GLY A 55 8.02 13.50 -9.42
C GLY A 55 7.03 12.80 -8.49
N LEU A 56 7.18 11.48 -8.28
CA LEU A 56 6.34 10.73 -7.33
C LEU A 56 6.70 11.06 -5.88
N SER A 57 7.98 11.27 -5.58
CA SER A 57 8.44 11.73 -4.27
C SER A 57 7.90 13.12 -3.95
N GLY A 58 7.97 14.07 -4.89
CA GLY A 58 7.39 15.41 -4.71
C GLY A 58 5.89 15.36 -4.41
N LYS A 59 5.12 14.56 -5.16
CA LYS A 59 3.68 14.36 -4.88
C LYS A 59 3.42 13.75 -3.51
N ARG A 60 4.25 12.80 -3.07
CA ARG A 60 4.15 12.20 -1.73
C ARG A 60 4.40 13.25 -0.66
N ASP A 61 5.41 14.10 -0.84
CA ASP A 61 5.77 15.13 0.13
C ASP A 61 4.70 16.23 0.21
N GLU A 62 4.09 16.60 -0.91
CA GLU A 62 2.93 17.50 -0.95
C GLU A 62 1.72 16.93 -0.19
N LEU A 63 1.37 15.66 -0.45
CA LEU A 63 0.28 14.99 0.27
C LEU A 63 0.59 14.88 1.78
N LYS A 64 1.82 14.53 2.15
CA LYS A 64 2.26 14.47 3.54
C LYS A 64 2.21 15.84 4.23
N LYS A 65 2.59 16.91 3.52
CA LYS A 65 2.46 18.29 4.01
C LYS A 65 1.00 18.70 4.20
N GLY A 66 0.12 18.31 3.28
CA GLY A 66 -1.33 18.52 3.39
C GLY A 66 -1.93 17.81 4.61
N MET A 67 -1.46 16.60 4.92
CA MET A 67 -1.88 15.86 6.13
C MET A 67 -1.32 16.47 7.42
N SER A 68 -0.19 17.18 7.36
CA SER A 68 0.52 17.71 8.54
C SER A 68 -0.08 19.00 9.13
N MET A 69 -1.10 19.62 8.52
CA MET A 69 -1.75 20.82 9.09
C MET A 69 -3.26 20.68 9.36
N SER A 70 -3.90 19.56 9.02
CA SER A 70 -5.34 19.39 9.31
C SER A 70 -5.78 17.98 9.76
N CYS A 71 -4.86 17.01 9.85
CA CYS A 71 -5.25 15.62 10.15
C CYS A 71 -4.68 15.06 11.46
N ILE A 72 -3.85 15.80 12.20
CA ILE A 72 -3.32 15.32 13.48
C ILE A 72 -4.36 15.45 14.62
N GLU A 73 -5.43 16.22 14.42
CA GLU A 73 -6.50 16.37 15.43
C GLU A 73 -7.88 15.86 15.01
N ALA A 74 -8.03 15.17 13.87
CA ALA A 74 -9.36 14.81 13.38
C ALA A 74 -9.44 13.51 12.60
N PHE A 75 -8.87 12.43 13.13
CA PHE A 75 -9.57 11.14 12.99
C PHE A 75 -10.38 10.94 14.28
N PRO A 76 -11.58 11.54 14.42
CA PRO A 76 -12.48 11.06 15.46
C PRO A 76 -12.66 9.55 15.23
N SER A 77 -12.56 8.76 16.29
CA SER A 77 -12.74 7.31 16.20
C SER A 77 -13.95 7.00 15.32
N SER A 78 -13.76 6.20 14.26
CA SER A 78 -14.81 5.96 13.28
C SER A 78 -15.61 4.72 13.65
N VAL A 79 -16.93 4.79 13.53
CA VAL A 79 -17.81 3.64 13.76
C VAL A 79 -18.53 3.32 12.45
N VAL A 80 -18.45 2.07 12.01
CA VAL A 80 -19.16 1.56 10.83
C VAL A 80 -20.05 0.41 11.27
N VAL A 81 -21.34 0.49 10.94
CA VAL A 81 -22.31 -0.58 11.22
C VAL A 81 -22.66 -1.28 9.91
N ARG A 82 -22.56 -2.61 9.90
CA ARG A 82 -22.76 -3.45 8.71
C ARG A 82 -23.73 -4.58 9.02
N GLN A 83 -24.65 -4.86 8.11
CA GLN A 83 -25.42 -6.10 8.18
C GLN A 83 -24.53 -7.27 7.76
N SER A 84 -24.59 -8.35 8.52
CA SER A 84 -23.86 -9.60 8.31
C SER A 84 -24.86 -10.76 8.26
N LEU A 85 -24.40 -11.95 7.87
CA LEU A 85 -25.26 -13.14 7.78
C LEU A 85 -25.80 -13.57 9.17
N ASP A 86 -25.04 -13.32 10.23
CA ASP A 86 -25.36 -13.71 11.62
C ASP A 86 -25.90 -12.55 12.46
N GLY A 87 -26.42 -11.49 11.82
CA GLY A 87 -26.90 -10.28 12.53
C GLY A 87 -26.12 -9.04 12.13
N VAL A 88 -25.79 -8.17 13.07
CA VAL A 88 -25.15 -6.87 12.77
C VAL A 88 -23.74 -6.80 13.34
N GLU A 89 -22.83 -6.25 12.56
CA GLU A 89 -21.41 -6.08 12.85
C GLU A 89 -21.09 -4.59 13.03
N ILE A 90 -20.50 -4.23 14.18
CA ILE A 90 -20.01 -2.87 14.45
C ILE A 90 -18.49 -2.88 14.42
N VAL A 91 -17.91 -2.06 13.54
CA VAL A 91 -16.47 -1.88 13.40
C VAL A 91 -16.09 -0.51 13.95
N ILE A 92 -15.34 -0.50 15.05
CA ILE A 92 -14.80 0.72 15.66
C ILE A 92 -13.34 0.80 15.28
N SER A 93 -12.91 1.91 14.69
CA SER A 93 -11.49 2.22 14.48
C SER A 93 -11.09 3.35 15.41
N ASP A 94 -10.27 3.04 16.40
CA ASP A 94 -9.80 4.01 17.38
C ASP A 94 -8.42 4.56 17.00
N SER A 95 -8.34 5.89 16.86
CA SER A 95 -7.07 6.59 16.74
C SER A 95 -6.55 6.91 18.14
N VAL A 96 -5.29 6.59 18.41
CA VAL A 96 -4.65 6.87 19.71
C VAL A 96 -4.64 8.39 19.95
N GLY A 97 -5.57 8.89 20.80
CA GLY A 97 -5.74 10.32 21.12
C GLY A 97 -6.71 10.54 22.30
N ALA A 98 -6.74 11.76 22.84
CA ALA A 98 -7.44 12.10 24.09
C ALA A 98 -8.99 11.95 24.04
N GLN A 99 -9.58 11.82 22.84
CA GLN A 99 -11.03 11.70 22.62
C GLN A 99 -11.45 10.33 22.03
N ALA A 100 -10.65 9.29 22.23
CA ALA A 100 -10.93 7.93 21.77
C ALA A 100 -12.34 7.44 22.17
N LEU A 101 -13.15 6.98 21.19
CA LEU A 101 -14.34 6.18 21.46
C LEU A 101 -13.90 4.86 22.06
N THR A 102 -13.95 4.76 23.39
CA THR A 102 -13.59 3.54 24.08
C THR A 102 -14.60 2.44 23.82
N LEU A 103 -14.12 1.22 23.58
CA LEU A 103 -14.96 0.03 23.45
C LEU A 103 -15.98 -0.08 24.61
N SER A 104 -15.57 0.27 25.82
CA SER A 104 -16.43 0.28 27.00
C SER A 104 -17.67 1.18 26.86
N LYS A 105 -17.54 2.37 26.26
CA LYS A 105 -18.69 3.26 26.03
C LYS A 105 -19.64 2.67 25.00
N VAL A 106 -19.10 2.06 23.94
CA VAL A 106 -19.93 1.43 22.90
C VAL A 106 -20.68 0.24 23.47
N LEU A 107 -20.01 -0.64 24.23
CA LEU A 107 -20.66 -1.77 24.89
C LEU A 107 -21.75 -1.33 25.89
N GLN A 108 -21.50 -0.25 26.65
CA GLN A 108 -22.51 0.30 27.55
C GLN A 108 -23.75 0.80 26.80
N GLN A 109 -23.56 1.52 25.70
CA GLN A 109 -24.68 2.00 24.88
C GLN A 109 -25.46 0.83 24.25
N LEU A 110 -24.77 -0.21 23.76
CA LEU A 110 -25.43 -1.41 23.24
C LEU A 110 -26.28 -2.11 24.31
N LEU A 111 -25.78 -2.17 25.54
CA LEU A 111 -26.52 -2.73 26.68
C LEU A 111 -27.75 -1.88 27.04
N GLU A 112 -27.63 -0.55 27.04
CA GLU A 112 -28.74 0.38 27.28
C GLU A 112 -29.85 0.25 26.22
N GLU A 113 -29.48 -0.03 24.97
CA GLU A 113 -30.41 -0.28 23.85
C GLU A 113 -30.94 -1.72 23.80
N GLY A 114 -30.56 -2.59 24.75
CA GLY A 114 -31.02 -3.98 24.83
C GLY A 114 -30.46 -4.91 23.75
N LEU A 115 -29.31 -4.54 23.16
CA LEU A 115 -28.60 -5.38 22.18
C LEU A 115 -27.62 -6.33 22.88
N ASP A 116 -27.82 -7.63 22.69
CA ASP A 116 -26.96 -8.63 23.32
C ASP A 116 -25.71 -8.89 22.47
N VAL A 117 -24.54 -8.70 23.07
CA VAL A 117 -23.25 -8.82 22.39
C VAL A 117 -22.78 -10.28 22.42
N VAL A 118 -22.86 -10.95 21.28
CA VAL A 118 -22.51 -12.37 21.13
C VAL A 118 -21.00 -12.57 20.97
N ASN A 119 -20.32 -11.65 20.29
CA ASN A 119 -18.89 -11.76 20.03
C ASN A 119 -18.23 -10.39 19.89
N CYS A 120 -17.00 -10.28 20.39
CA CYS A 120 -16.17 -9.09 20.20
C CYS A 120 -14.74 -9.51 19.88
N VAL A 121 -14.26 -9.16 18.69
CA VAL A 121 -12.89 -9.42 18.24
C VAL A 121 -12.16 -8.10 18.10
N SER A 122 -10.97 -8.02 18.72
CA SER A 122 -10.13 -6.82 18.63
C SER A 122 -8.83 -7.15 17.90
N SER A 123 -8.42 -6.28 16.99
CA SER A 123 -7.18 -6.41 16.24
C SER A 123 -6.46 -5.07 16.15
N ARG A 124 -5.15 -5.10 15.90
CA ARG A 124 -4.36 -3.89 15.67
C ARG A 124 -3.88 -3.87 14.23
N THR A 125 -4.18 -2.80 13.50
CA THR A 125 -3.77 -2.63 12.10
C THR A 125 -3.29 -1.21 11.90
N ASP A 126 -2.07 -1.05 11.36
CA ASP A 126 -1.47 0.25 11.05
C ASP A 126 -1.47 1.26 12.22
N GLY A 127 -1.27 0.76 13.45
CA GLY A 127 -1.31 1.56 14.68
C GLY A 127 -2.71 1.81 15.26
N ALA A 128 -3.77 1.62 14.47
CA ALA A 128 -5.17 1.74 14.91
C ALA A 128 -5.66 0.46 15.61
N LEU A 129 -6.53 0.63 16.62
CA LEU A 129 -7.26 -0.46 17.26
C LEU A 129 -8.60 -0.64 16.52
N ILE A 130 -8.86 -1.85 16.03
CA ILE A 130 -10.10 -2.20 15.35
C ILE A 130 -10.88 -3.17 16.24
N HIS A 131 -12.09 -2.81 16.64
CA HIS A 131 -13.02 -3.68 17.36
C HIS A 131 -14.16 -4.09 16.44
N THR A 132 -14.44 -5.39 16.37
CA THR A 132 -15.52 -5.99 15.60
C THR A 132 -16.50 -6.64 16.57
N ILE A 133 -17.68 -6.05 16.71
CA ILE A 133 -18.71 -6.50 17.66
C ILE A 133 -19.85 -7.10 16.87
N LYS A 134 -20.25 -8.33 17.21
CA LYS A 134 -21.46 -8.96 16.69
C LYS A 134 -22.54 -8.97 17.77
N TYR A 135 -23.76 -8.60 17.41
CA TYR A 135 -24.90 -8.67 18.31
C TYR A 135 -26.09 -9.38 17.65
N GLU A 136 -26.89 -10.03 18.49
CA GLU A 136 -28.16 -10.65 18.11
C GLU A 136 -29.33 -9.85 18.67
N HIS A 137 -30.46 -9.88 17.97
CA HIS A 137 -31.69 -9.26 18.44
C HIS A 137 -32.48 -10.28 19.25
N HIS A 138 -32.72 -10.01 20.53
CA HIS A 138 -33.61 -10.83 21.36
C HIS A 138 -35.05 -10.58 20.92
N ASN A 139 -35.57 -11.43 20.02
CA ASN A 139 -36.96 -11.36 19.58
C ASN A 139 -37.85 -11.99 20.66
N SER A 140 -38.47 -11.18 21.52
CA SER A 140 -39.59 -11.62 22.39
C SER A 140 -40.87 -11.82 21.60
#